data_AF-A0A847UX63-F1
#
_entry.id   AF-A0A847UX63-F1
#
_cell.length_a   1.000
_cell.length_b   1.000
_cell.length_c   1.000
_cell.angle_alpha   90.00
_cell.angle_beta   90.00
_cell.angle_gamma   90.00
#
_symmetry.space_group_name_H-M   'P 1'
#
loop_
_entity.id
_entity.type
_entity.pdbx_description
1 polymer ?
#
loop_
_entity_poly.entity_id
_entity_poly.type
_entity_poly.pdbx_seq_one_letter_code
_entity_poly.pdbx_strand_id
1 'polypeptide(L)'
;MIEIRLIPPCRREFMRDVYHPGIISLSRILWGSTGAGLFLAFIVLVSESTGVGVLYAPLAATCFIGATCTYLRVARPKSVIVGHFVATVGGLLGVAAGETLLGGTAMVLPAKLGLAVLLASALMQILDADHPPAAATAAIPAILPLPAPALVLPLHMAWGAILAVAFGVAWNRLWFECPPPEDGCGRSWFNLGMQRADIVGTGACLAASLLMCARPWSIVVYQAGLWVMLAGLAVMSLHHFFGARVLVAEAATCGPLAKPATGGPGPISGSNEKEEKHER
;
A
#
# COMPACT_ATOMS: atom_id res chain seq x y z
N MET A 1 -3.37 16.96 22.72
CA MET A 1 -4.01 18.23 22.32
C MET A 1 -4.49 18.08 20.88
N ILE A 2 -5.72 18.51 20.56
CA ILE A 2 -6.27 18.46 19.20
C ILE A 2 -6.11 19.86 18.58
N GLU A 3 -5.57 19.95 17.37
CA GLU A 3 -5.43 21.18 16.60
C GLU A 3 -6.37 21.13 15.39
N ILE A 4 -7.24 22.13 15.24
CA ILE A 4 -8.17 22.25 14.11
C ILE A 4 -7.67 23.38 13.20
N ARG A 5 -7.34 23.05 11.95
CA ARG A 5 -6.75 23.98 10.98
C ARG A 5 -7.73 24.21 9.83
N LEU A 6 -8.44 25.34 9.86
CA LEU A 6 -9.41 25.75 8.84
C LEU A 6 -8.77 26.56 7.72
N ILE A 7 -7.62 26.08 7.23
CA ILE A 7 -6.83 26.75 6.19
C ILE A 7 -7.16 26.11 4.83
N PRO A 8 -7.45 26.91 3.79
CA PRO A 8 -7.71 26.39 2.45
C PRO A 8 -6.46 25.72 1.85
N PRO A 9 -6.61 24.85 0.83
CA PRO A 9 -5.49 24.11 0.22
C PRO A 9 -4.33 25.02 -0.18
N CYS A 10 -3.18 24.81 0.45
CA CYS A 10 -1.92 25.47 0.10
C CYS A 10 -0.75 24.53 0.43
N ARG A 11 0.43 24.80 -0.17
CA ARG A 11 1.61 23.91 -0.04
C ARG A 11 1.99 23.59 1.41
N ARG A 12 1.78 24.53 2.34
CA ARG A 12 2.06 24.33 3.78
C ARG A 12 1.17 23.25 4.40
N GLU A 13 -0.10 23.21 4.03
CA GLU A 13 -1.09 22.26 4.58
C GLU A 13 -0.84 20.81 4.15
N PHE A 14 0.03 20.60 3.15
CA PHE A 14 0.41 19.30 2.64
C PHE A 14 1.81 18.87 3.10
N MET A 15 2.39 19.53 4.12
CA MET A 15 3.67 19.13 4.71
C MET A 15 3.50 17.99 5.71
N ARG A 16 4.55 17.17 5.88
CA ARG A 16 4.53 15.96 6.71
C ARG A 16 4.15 16.20 8.17
N ASP A 17 4.51 17.35 8.73
CA ASP A 17 4.17 17.74 10.10
C ASP A 17 2.65 17.92 10.30
N VAL A 18 1.90 18.26 9.24
CA VAL A 18 0.43 18.41 9.31
C VAL A 18 -0.30 17.06 9.32
N TYR A 19 0.39 15.97 9.00
CA TYR A 19 -0.18 14.63 8.83
C TYR A 19 -0.04 13.73 10.07
N HIS A 20 0.30 14.27 11.23
CA HIS A 20 0.38 13.50 12.47
C HIS A 20 -0.98 13.39 13.19
N PRO A 21 -1.18 12.38 14.07
CA PRO A 21 -2.38 12.27 14.87
C PRO A 21 -2.66 13.52 15.71
N GLY A 22 -3.93 13.92 15.81
CA GLY A 22 -4.35 15.11 16.58
C GLY A 22 -4.53 16.39 15.77
N ILE A 23 -4.16 16.41 14.48
CA ILE A 23 -4.45 17.54 13.57
C ILE A 23 -5.66 17.21 12.70
N ILE A 24 -6.66 18.08 12.73
CA ILE A 24 -7.82 18.08 11.83
C ILE A 24 -7.64 19.25 10.85
N SER A 25 -7.23 18.97 9.61
CA SER A 25 -7.01 20.00 8.57
C SER A 25 -8.14 19.99 7.55
N LEU A 26 -8.71 21.18 7.28
CA LEU A 26 -9.71 21.40 6.23
C LEU A 26 -9.17 21.01 4.86
N SER A 27 -7.92 21.36 4.57
CA SER A 27 -7.24 20.99 3.32
C SER A 27 -7.19 19.48 3.12
N ARG A 28 -6.85 18.72 4.18
CA ARG A 28 -6.83 17.26 4.15
C ARG A 28 -8.21 16.66 3.99
N ILE A 29 -9.23 17.22 4.65
CA ILE A 29 -10.62 16.76 4.51
C ILE A 29 -11.10 16.96 3.07
N LEU A 30 -10.92 18.16 2.51
CA LEU A 30 -11.38 18.46 1.15
C LEU A 30 -10.57 17.66 0.12
N TRP A 31 -9.25 17.75 0.15
CA TRP A 31 -8.38 17.11 -0.84
C TRP A 31 -8.36 15.59 -0.72
N GLY A 32 -8.23 15.09 0.51
CA GLY A 32 -8.11 13.68 0.79
C GLY A 32 -9.42 12.91 0.55
N SER A 33 -10.56 13.43 1.03
CA SER A 33 -11.86 12.79 0.79
C SER A 33 -12.27 12.85 -0.67
N THR A 34 -12.07 14.00 -1.34
CA THR A 34 -12.36 14.14 -2.77
C THR A 34 -11.48 13.21 -3.60
N GLY A 35 -10.17 13.14 -3.30
CA GLY A 35 -9.26 12.21 -3.94
C GLY A 35 -9.72 10.76 -3.79
N ALA A 36 -9.98 10.31 -2.56
CA ALA A 36 -10.42 8.93 -2.31
C ALA A 36 -11.67 8.55 -3.11
N GLY A 37 -12.67 9.43 -3.16
CA GLY A 37 -13.90 9.22 -3.95
C GLY A 37 -13.64 9.18 -5.46
N LEU A 38 -12.86 10.12 -5.98
CA LEU A 38 -12.51 10.18 -7.41
C LEU A 38 -11.68 8.97 -7.86
N PHE A 39 -10.75 8.50 -7.03
CA PHE A 39 -9.90 7.34 -7.35
C PHE A 39 -10.77 6.09 -7.52
N LEU A 40 -11.67 5.85 -6.57
CA LEU A 40 -12.56 4.69 -6.63
C LEU A 40 -13.53 4.79 -7.81
N ALA A 41 -14.13 5.97 -8.03
CA ALA A 41 -15.02 6.20 -9.17
C ALA A 41 -14.30 5.91 -10.49
N PHE A 42 -13.06 6.39 -10.64
CA PHE A 42 -12.23 6.10 -11.80
C PHE A 42 -11.99 4.59 -11.98
N ILE A 43 -11.58 3.88 -10.93
CA ILE A 43 -11.34 2.43 -10.98
C ILE A 43 -12.61 1.67 -11.38
N VAL A 44 -13.77 2.02 -10.83
CA VAL A 44 -15.06 1.39 -11.17
C VAL A 44 -15.38 1.62 -12.64
N LEU A 45 -15.28 2.86 -13.15
CA LEU A 45 -15.56 3.17 -14.56
C LEU A 45 -14.64 2.40 -15.51
N VAL A 46 -13.35 2.29 -15.19
CA VAL A 46 -12.39 1.54 -16.01
C VAL A 46 -12.65 0.03 -15.89
N SER A 47 -12.99 -0.48 -14.70
CA SER A 47 -13.34 -1.88 -14.47
C SER A 47 -14.57 -2.30 -15.28
N GLU A 48 -15.65 -1.53 -15.22
CA GLU A 48 -16.89 -1.79 -15.96
C GLU A 48 -16.68 -1.72 -17.48
N SER A 49 -15.93 -0.73 -17.96
CA SER A 49 -15.68 -0.56 -19.41
C SER A 49 -14.76 -1.63 -20.01
N THR A 50 -13.85 -2.20 -19.21
CA THR A 50 -12.89 -3.22 -19.67
C THR A 50 -13.31 -4.65 -19.31
N GLY A 51 -14.27 -4.80 -18.39
CA GLY A 51 -14.70 -6.08 -17.82
C GLY A 51 -13.70 -6.70 -16.85
N VAL A 52 -12.62 -6.01 -16.46
CA VAL A 52 -11.59 -6.51 -15.54
C VAL A 52 -12.09 -6.39 -14.09
N GLY A 53 -12.80 -7.42 -13.63
CA GLY A 53 -13.44 -7.42 -12.32
C GLY A 53 -12.45 -7.42 -11.15
N VAL A 54 -12.61 -6.46 -10.22
CA VAL A 54 -11.80 -6.28 -9.01
C VAL A 54 -12.67 -6.22 -7.76
N LEU A 55 -12.05 -6.34 -6.58
CA LEU A 55 -12.73 -6.17 -5.30
C LEU A 55 -12.71 -4.69 -4.90
N TYR A 56 -13.86 -4.02 -5.01
CA TYR A 56 -13.96 -2.58 -4.75
C TYR A 56 -13.76 -2.20 -3.28
N ALA A 57 -14.24 -2.99 -2.33
CA ALA A 57 -14.12 -2.69 -0.89
C ALA A 57 -12.65 -2.49 -0.43
N PRO A 58 -11.71 -3.43 -0.69
CA PRO A 58 -10.32 -3.22 -0.31
C PRO A 58 -9.67 -2.09 -1.12
N LEU A 59 -10.01 -1.93 -2.41
CA LEU A 59 -9.49 -0.81 -3.22
C LEU A 59 -10.01 0.56 -2.74
N ALA A 60 -11.20 0.64 -2.17
CA ALA A 60 -11.72 1.87 -1.57
C ALA A 60 -10.85 2.32 -0.39
N ALA A 61 -10.46 1.38 0.49
CA ALA A 61 -9.52 1.66 1.57
C ALA A 61 -8.12 2.01 1.06
N THR A 62 -7.66 1.39 -0.02
CA THR A 62 -6.42 1.74 -0.72
C THR A 62 -6.46 3.16 -1.27
N CYS A 63 -7.57 3.55 -1.91
CA CYS A 63 -7.79 4.91 -2.41
C CYS A 63 -7.77 5.92 -1.26
N PHE A 64 -8.40 5.59 -0.13
CA PHE A 64 -8.35 6.42 1.07
C PHE A 64 -6.93 6.59 1.58
N ILE A 65 -6.14 5.52 1.71
CA ILE A 65 -4.74 5.60 2.13
C ILE A 65 -3.93 6.43 1.13
N GLY A 66 -4.09 6.18 -0.17
CA GLY A 66 -3.38 6.86 -1.23
C GLY A 66 -3.69 8.36 -1.31
N ALA A 67 -4.89 8.80 -0.93
CA ALA A 67 -5.28 10.22 -0.96
C ALA A 67 -5.05 10.95 0.38
N THR A 68 -5.15 10.24 1.52
CA THR A 68 -5.18 10.86 2.85
C THR A 68 -3.97 10.55 3.72
N CYS A 69 -3.19 9.53 3.38
CA CYS A 69 -2.09 8.98 4.18
C CYS A 69 -0.84 8.77 3.31
N THR A 70 -0.55 9.73 2.44
CA THR A 70 0.48 9.69 1.38
C THR A 70 1.90 9.41 1.88
N TYR A 71 2.20 9.77 3.13
CA TYR A 71 3.52 9.57 3.74
C TYR A 71 3.73 8.20 4.37
N LEU A 72 2.68 7.38 4.49
CA LEU A 72 2.83 6.06 5.11
C LEU A 72 3.54 5.11 4.15
N ARG A 73 4.40 4.26 4.71
CA ARG A 73 5.05 3.17 3.96
C ARG A 73 4.03 2.31 3.20
N VAL A 74 2.88 2.04 3.83
CA VAL A 74 1.81 1.23 3.25
C VAL A 74 1.14 1.87 2.02
N ALA A 75 1.37 3.16 1.76
CA ALA A 75 0.90 3.87 0.57
C ALA A 75 1.89 3.79 -0.61
N ARG A 76 3.09 3.21 -0.41
CA ARG A 76 4.10 3.08 -1.47
C ARG A 76 3.60 2.14 -2.58
N PRO A 77 4.00 2.37 -3.85
CA PRO A 77 3.58 1.54 -4.99
C PRO A 77 3.79 0.03 -4.78
N LYS A 78 4.94 -0.39 -4.25
CA LYS A 78 5.23 -1.80 -3.96
C LYS A 78 4.22 -2.39 -2.98
N SER A 79 4.03 -1.75 -1.84
CA SER A 79 3.07 -2.20 -0.82
C SER A 79 1.66 -2.34 -1.40
N VAL A 80 1.20 -1.37 -2.18
CA VAL A 80 -0.15 -1.40 -2.76
C VAL A 80 -0.30 -2.52 -3.81
N ILE A 81 0.58 -2.53 -4.83
CA ILE A 81 0.46 -3.44 -5.98
C ILE A 81 0.76 -4.89 -5.56
N VAL A 82 1.93 -5.12 -4.95
CA VAL A 82 2.34 -6.45 -4.53
C VAL A 82 1.47 -6.94 -3.38
N GLY A 83 1.09 -6.06 -2.44
CA GLY A 83 0.24 -6.42 -1.31
C GLY A 83 -1.10 -6.99 -1.75
N HIS A 84 -1.83 -6.30 -2.63
CA HIS A 84 -3.10 -6.82 -3.17
C HIS A 84 -2.92 -8.13 -3.95
N PHE A 85 -1.85 -8.25 -4.75
CA PHE A 85 -1.54 -9.47 -5.47
C PHE A 85 -1.34 -10.67 -4.52
N VAL A 86 -0.40 -10.57 -3.59
CA VAL A 86 -0.06 -11.70 -2.71
C VAL A 86 -1.10 -11.97 -1.65
N ALA A 87 -1.84 -10.95 -1.22
CA ALA A 87 -2.98 -11.18 -0.33
C ALA A 87 -4.10 -11.94 -1.04
N THR A 88 -4.33 -11.71 -2.33
CA THR A 88 -5.29 -12.51 -3.11
C THR A 88 -4.81 -13.96 -3.21
N VAL A 89 -3.52 -14.19 -3.51
CA VAL A 89 -2.93 -15.53 -3.55
C VAL A 89 -3.08 -16.24 -2.20
N GLY A 90 -2.66 -15.58 -1.11
CA GLY A 90 -2.79 -16.12 0.24
C GLY A 90 -4.24 -16.37 0.66
N GLY A 91 -5.15 -15.48 0.27
CA GLY A 91 -6.58 -15.62 0.51
C GLY A 91 -7.19 -16.85 -0.17
N LEU A 92 -6.91 -17.04 -1.45
CA LEU A 92 -7.39 -18.21 -2.21
C LEU A 92 -6.80 -19.52 -1.68
N LEU A 93 -5.50 -19.54 -1.34
CA LEU A 93 -4.87 -20.69 -0.71
C LEU A 93 -5.47 -20.98 0.67
N GLY A 94 -5.73 -19.96 1.48
CA GLY A 94 -6.35 -20.11 2.79
C GLY A 94 -7.80 -20.59 2.73
N VAL A 95 -8.56 -20.13 1.73
CA VAL A 95 -9.91 -20.63 1.47
C VAL A 95 -9.88 -22.10 1.06
N ALA A 96 -8.99 -22.48 0.14
CA ALA A 96 -8.82 -23.87 -0.26
C ALA A 96 -8.39 -24.74 0.93
N ALA A 97 -7.40 -24.31 1.71
CA ALA A 97 -6.94 -25.02 2.91
C ALA A 97 -8.08 -25.19 3.94
N GLY A 98 -8.83 -24.12 4.24
CA GLY A 98 -9.95 -24.17 5.17
C GLY A 98 -11.05 -25.14 4.73
N GLU A 99 -11.36 -25.17 3.43
CA GLU A 99 -12.31 -26.14 2.86
C GLU A 99 -11.78 -27.57 2.96
N THR A 100 -10.51 -27.82 2.64
CA THR A 100 -9.93 -29.17 2.72
C THR A 100 -9.85 -29.70 4.15
N LEU A 101 -9.59 -28.83 5.12
CA LEU A 101 -9.39 -29.22 6.51
C LEU A 101 -10.70 -29.42 7.27
N LEU A 102 -11.68 -28.53 7.04
CA LEU A 102 -12.90 -28.44 7.86
C LEU A 102 -14.19 -28.32 7.02
N GLY A 103 -14.14 -28.68 5.73
CA GLY A 103 -15.30 -28.71 4.84
C GLY A 103 -16.45 -29.52 5.42
N GLY A 104 -17.67 -29.00 5.29
CA GLY A 104 -18.87 -29.61 5.87
C GLY A 104 -19.05 -29.44 7.38
N THR A 105 -18.17 -28.72 8.07
CA THR A 105 -18.30 -28.42 9.51
C THR A 105 -18.72 -26.97 9.75
N ALA A 106 -19.24 -26.67 10.95
CA ALA A 106 -19.52 -25.29 11.38
C ALA A 106 -18.26 -24.40 11.46
N MET A 107 -17.08 -25.00 11.51
CA MET A 107 -15.79 -24.31 11.63
C MET A 107 -15.17 -23.95 10.26
N VAL A 108 -15.81 -24.32 9.15
CA VAL A 108 -15.27 -24.05 7.80
C VAL A 108 -15.06 -22.56 7.55
N LEU A 109 -16.01 -21.71 7.94
CA LEU A 109 -15.91 -20.27 7.71
C LEU A 109 -14.82 -19.60 8.56
N PRO A 110 -14.77 -19.82 9.90
CA PRO A 110 -13.65 -19.36 10.72
C PRO A 110 -12.28 -19.83 10.20
N ALA A 111 -12.17 -21.08 9.75
CA ALA A 111 -10.92 -21.61 9.21
C ALA A 111 -10.51 -20.95 7.90
N LYS A 112 -11.43 -20.80 6.94
CA LYS A 112 -11.16 -20.07 5.69
C LYS A 112 -10.65 -18.66 5.95
N LEU A 113 -11.36 -17.90 6.80
CA LEU A 113 -10.98 -16.52 7.12
C LEU A 113 -9.63 -16.45 7.85
N GLY A 114 -9.45 -17.27 8.88
CA GLY A 114 -8.21 -17.31 9.66
C GLY A 114 -7.00 -17.68 8.80
N LEU A 115 -7.10 -18.74 8.01
CA LEU A 115 -6.01 -19.19 7.13
C LEU A 115 -5.75 -18.21 5.99
N ALA A 116 -6.80 -17.62 5.39
CA ALA A 116 -6.66 -16.60 4.35
C ALA A 116 -5.86 -15.39 4.84
N VAL A 117 -6.23 -14.83 5.99
CA VAL A 117 -5.55 -13.66 6.56
C VAL A 117 -4.15 -14.03 7.06
N LEU A 118 -3.97 -15.21 7.67
CA LEU A 118 -2.66 -15.70 8.11
C LEU A 118 -1.67 -15.79 6.93
N LEU A 119 -2.06 -16.49 5.85
CA LEU A 119 -1.20 -16.68 4.68
C LEU A 119 -0.93 -15.36 3.97
N ALA A 120 -1.96 -14.52 3.78
CA ALA A 120 -1.78 -13.21 3.18
C ALA A 120 -0.82 -12.33 4.00
N SER A 121 -0.98 -12.31 5.32
CA SER A 121 -0.11 -11.51 6.21
C SER A 121 1.33 -12.00 6.18
N ALA A 122 1.54 -13.32 6.21
CA ALA A 122 2.87 -13.91 6.10
C ALA A 122 3.54 -13.55 4.76
N LEU A 123 2.81 -13.69 3.64
CA LEU A 123 3.33 -13.36 2.31
C LEU A 123 3.66 -11.87 2.15
N MET A 124 2.79 -10.98 2.63
CA MET A 124 3.06 -9.54 2.61
C MET A 124 4.31 -9.18 3.41
N GLN A 125 4.50 -9.78 4.60
CA GLN A 125 5.70 -9.54 5.42
C GLN A 125 6.97 -10.09 4.76
N ILE A 126 6.92 -11.30 4.20
CA ILE A 126 8.07 -11.92 3.50
C ILE A 126 8.50 -11.09 2.28
N LEU A 127 7.52 -10.54 1.55
CA LEU A 127 7.77 -9.77 0.33
C LEU A 127 7.92 -8.27 0.56
N ASP A 128 7.90 -7.84 1.83
CA ASP A 128 7.99 -6.44 2.22
C ASP A 128 6.93 -5.55 1.57
N ALA A 129 5.70 -6.04 1.54
CA ALA A 129 4.55 -5.48 0.84
C ALA A 129 3.34 -5.29 1.75
N ASP A 130 3.57 -4.92 3.01
CA ASP A 130 2.50 -4.70 3.98
C ASP A 130 1.54 -3.61 3.51
N HIS A 131 0.29 -4.00 3.29
CA HIS A 131 -0.78 -3.09 2.91
C HIS A 131 -2.08 -3.51 3.61
N PRO A 132 -2.48 -2.88 4.72
CA PRO A 132 -3.63 -3.32 5.51
C PRO A 132 -4.93 -3.55 4.71
N PRO A 133 -5.30 -2.72 3.71
CA PRO A 133 -6.45 -3.00 2.84
C PRO A 133 -6.36 -4.33 2.08
N ALA A 134 -5.14 -4.81 1.78
CA ALA A 134 -4.94 -6.09 1.11
C ALA A 134 -5.32 -7.27 2.02
N ALA A 135 -5.27 -7.16 3.35
CA ALA A 135 -5.79 -8.21 4.24
C ALA A 135 -7.29 -8.47 4.00
N ALA A 136 -8.09 -7.42 3.72
CA ALA A 136 -9.48 -7.60 3.32
C ALA A 136 -9.62 -8.25 1.93
N THR A 137 -8.67 -8.01 1.03
CA THR A 137 -8.60 -8.72 -0.27
C THR A 137 -8.46 -10.23 -0.08
N ALA A 138 -7.72 -10.66 0.95
CA ALA A 138 -7.57 -12.07 1.28
C ALA A 138 -8.84 -12.68 1.91
N ALA A 139 -9.54 -11.91 2.75
CA ALA A 139 -10.71 -12.39 3.48
C ALA A 139 -11.97 -12.52 2.61
N ILE A 140 -12.17 -11.60 1.66
CA ILE A 140 -13.38 -11.53 0.82
C ILE A 140 -13.69 -12.83 0.07
N PRO A 141 -12.72 -13.54 -0.55
CA PRO A 141 -12.95 -14.86 -1.16
C PRO A 141 -13.60 -15.91 -0.26
N ALA A 142 -13.51 -15.78 1.08
CA ALA A 142 -14.15 -16.70 2.02
C ALA A 142 -15.64 -16.41 2.24
N ILE A 143 -16.11 -15.20 1.95
CA ILE A 143 -17.43 -14.69 2.37
C ILE A 143 -18.29 -14.14 1.23
N LEU A 144 -17.71 -13.82 0.08
CA LEU A 144 -18.41 -13.16 -1.03
C LEU A 144 -18.05 -13.82 -2.37
N PRO A 145 -18.93 -13.71 -3.38
CA PRO A 145 -18.64 -14.19 -4.72
C PRO A 145 -17.46 -13.43 -5.35
N LEU A 146 -16.67 -14.13 -6.17
CA LEU A 146 -15.53 -13.55 -6.86
C LEU A 146 -15.97 -12.82 -8.14
N PRO A 147 -15.43 -11.62 -8.43
CA PRO A 147 -15.74 -10.88 -9.66
C PRO A 147 -15.00 -11.41 -10.90
N ALA A 148 -14.11 -12.39 -10.70
CA ALA A 148 -13.29 -13.00 -11.75
C ALA A 148 -12.94 -14.45 -11.36
N PRO A 149 -12.53 -15.31 -12.32
CA PRO A 149 -12.03 -16.64 -12.02
C PRO A 149 -10.87 -16.59 -11.01
N ALA A 150 -10.87 -17.52 -10.04
CA ALA A 150 -9.95 -17.52 -8.91
C ALA A 150 -8.47 -17.36 -9.33
N LEU A 151 -8.03 -18.08 -10.37
CA LEU A 151 -6.64 -18.05 -10.82
C LEU A 151 -6.21 -16.70 -11.44
N VAL A 152 -7.16 -15.93 -11.97
CA VAL A 152 -6.89 -14.65 -12.64
C VAL A 152 -7.08 -13.48 -11.66
N LEU A 153 -7.87 -13.68 -10.60
CA LEU A 153 -8.20 -12.65 -9.62
C LEU A 153 -6.96 -11.95 -9.01
N PRO A 154 -5.84 -12.62 -8.66
CA PRO A 154 -4.66 -11.93 -8.16
C PRO A 154 -4.13 -10.87 -9.13
N LEU A 155 -4.11 -11.17 -10.43
CA LEU A 155 -3.64 -10.24 -11.46
C LEU A 155 -4.65 -9.11 -11.69
N HIS A 156 -5.95 -9.37 -11.57
CA HIS A 156 -6.97 -8.31 -11.56
C HIS A 156 -6.81 -7.38 -10.36
N MET A 157 -6.54 -7.93 -9.16
CA MET A 157 -6.32 -7.11 -7.97
C MET A 157 -5.06 -6.26 -8.10
N ALA A 158 -3.98 -6.79 -8.68
CA ALA A 158 -2.80 -6.01 -9.05
C ALA A 158 -3.13 -4.91 -10.07
N TRP A 159 -3.99 -5.21 -11.05
CA TRP A 159 -4.50 -4.25 -12.04
C TRP A 159 -5.29 -3.09 -11.39
N GLY A 160 -6.20 -3.38 -10.47
CA GLY A 160 -6.91 -2.33 -9.72
C GLY A 160 -5.96 -1.49 -8.84
N ALA A 161 -4.97 -2.15 -8.24
CA ALA A 161 -3.96 -1.52 -7.41
C ALA A 161 -3.04 -0.57 -8.21
N ILE A 162 -2.62 -0.94 -9.42
CA ILE A 162 -1.82 -0.05 -10.28
C ILE A 162 -2.62 1.17 -10.75
N LEU A 163 -3.92 1.03 -11.01
CA LEU A 163 -4.78 2.20 -11.29
C LEU A 163 -4.85 3.15 -10.09
N ALA A 164 -5.02 2.60 -8.87
CA ALA A 164 -5.01 3.38 -7.64
C ALA A 164 -3.65 4.09 -7.42
N VAL A 165 -2.54 3.40 -7.69
CA VAL A 165 -1.19 3.99 -7.60
C VAL A 165 -0.96 5.06 -8.66
N ALA A 166 -1.29 4.81 -9.92
CA ALA A 166 -1.08 5.76 -11.01
C ALA A 166 -1.88 7.05 -10.78
N PHE A 167 -3.16 6.90 -10.45
CA PHE A 167 -4.02 8.03 -10.13
C PHE A 167 -3.54 8.73 -8.85
N GLY A 168 -3.17 7.97 -7.81
CA GLY A 168 -2.63 8.51 -6.56
C GLY A 168 -1.35 9.32 -6.77
N VAL A 169 -0.42 8.84 -7.59
CA VAL A 169 0.80 9.59 -7.94
C VAL A 169 0.44 10.87 -8.70
N ALA A 170 -0.46 10.80 -9.68
CA ALA A 170 -0.89 11.99 -10.43
C ALA A 170 -1.58 13.03 -9.53
N TRP A 171 -2.52 12.59 -8.68
CA TRP A 171 -3.26 13.43 -7.74
C TRP A 171 -2.34 14.07 -6.71
N ASN A 172 -1.45 13.28 -6.11
CA ASN A 172 -0.59 13.76 -5.04
C ASN A 172 0.54 14.64 -5.56
N ARG A 173 1.03 14.45 -6.79
CA ARG A 173 2.08 15.32 -7.37
C ARG A 173 1.68 16.78 -7.49
N LEU A 174 0.39 17.11 -7.39
CA LEU A 174 -0.08 18.50 -7.38
C LEU A 174 0.39 19.27 -6.12
N TRP A 175 0.53 18.58 -4.98
CA TRP A 175 0.86 19.23 -3.70
C TRP A 175 1.99 18.55 -2.92
N PHE A 176 2.26 17.28 -3.18
CA PHE A 176 3.23 16.44 -2.49
C PHE A 176 4.37 16.01 -3.41
N GLU A 177 5.52 15.76 -2.81
CA GLU A 177 6.55 14.93 -3.44
C GLU A 177 6.09 13.46 -3.36
N CYS A 178 5.49 12.97 -4.46
CA CYS A 178 4.90 11.63 -4.54
C CYS A 178 5.56 10.80 -5.66
N PRO A 179 5.92 9.53 -5.40
CA PRO A 179 5.80 8.79 -4.13
C PRO A 179 6.80 9.26 -3.06
N PRO A 180 6.47 9.07 -1.76
CA PRO A 180 7.37 9.44 -0.66
C PRO A 180 8.68 8.66 -0.79
N PRO A 181 9.84 9.28 -0.54
CA PRO A 181 11.12 8.60 -0.66
C PRO A 181 11.25 7.43 0.32
N GLU A 182 11.86 6.35 -0.15
CA GLU A 182 12.28 5.26 0.72
C GLU A 182 13.44 5.68 1.63
N ASP A 183 13.42 5.22 2.88
CA ASP A 183 14.45 5.56 3.85
C ASP A 183 15.83 5.11 3.34
N GLY A 184 16.79 6.04 3.27
CA GLY A 184 18.12 5.78 2.74
C GLY A 184 18.25 5.78 1.21
N CYS A 185 17.16 5.95 0.46
CA CYS A 185 17.21 6.15 -0.99
C CYS A 185 17.18 7.64 -1.34
N GLY A 186 18.24 8.11 -2.01
CA GLY A 186 18.19 9.38 -2.73
C GLY A 186 17.17 9.35 -3.88
N ARG A 187 16.84 10.53 -4.43
CA ARG A 187 16.02 10.62 -5.65
C ARG A 187 16.72 9.85 -6.79
N SER A 188 15.98 8.95 -7.44
CA SER A 188 16.50 8.11 -8.51
C SER A 188 15.90 8.52 -9.86
N TRP A 189 15.57 7.56 -10.73
CA TRP A 189 15.01 7.81 -12.06
C TRP A 189 13.67 8.54 -11.99
N PHE A 190 13.45 9.47 -12.93
CA PHE A 190 12.24 10.30 -13.02
C PHE A 190 11.93 11.11 -11.75
N ASN A 191 12.95 11.43 -10.94
CA ASN A 191 12.80 12.12 -9.66
C ASN A 191 11.87 11.37 -8.68
N LEU A 192 11.79 10.04 -8.81
CA LEU A 192 11.06 9.17 -7.90
C LEU A 192 11.96 8.77 -6.74
N GLY A 193 11.43 8.80 -5.52
CA GLY A 193 12.13 8.33 -4.32
C GLY A 193 12.05 6.81 -4.15
N MET A 194 12.22 6.04 -5.23
CA MET A 194 12.08 4.59 -5.26
C MET A 194 13.35 3.91 -5.76
N GLN A 195 13.55 2.63 -5.44
CA GLN A 195 14.62 1.84 -6.04
C GLN A 195 14.38 1.60 -7.53
N ARG A 196 15.46 1.42 -8.30
CA ARG A 196 15.36 1.21 -9.77
C ARG A 196 14.51 -0.01 -10.12
N ALA A 197 14.63 -1.09 -9.35
CA ALA A 197 13.84 -2.29 -9.55
C ALA A 197 12.34 -2.03 -9.38
N ASP A 198 11.94 -1.27 -8.34
CA ASP A 198 10.54 -0.90 -8.13
C ASP A 198 10.01 0.02 -9.22
N ILE A 199 10.82 0.93 -9.74
CA ILE A 199 10.44 1.80 -10.87
C ILE A 199 10.19 0.95 -12.12
N VAL A 200 11.12 0.04 -12.45
CA VAL A 200 10.98 -0.85 -13.61
C VAL A 200 9.76 -1.76 -13.45
N GLY A 201 9.58 -2.37 -12.27
CA GLY A 201 8.44 -3.22 -11.98
C GLY A 201 7.11 -2.47 -12.03
N THR A 202 7.03 -1.27 -11.44
CA THR A 202 5.83 -0.42 -11.51
C THR A 202 5.54 -0.01 -12.97
N GLY A 203 6.56 0.35 -13.73
CA GLY A 203 6.43 0.68 -15.15
C GLY A 203 5.92 -0.49 -15.99
N ALA A 204 6.42 -1.70 -15.74
CA ALA A 204 5.93 -2.93 -16.37
C ALA A 204 4.46 -3.22 -16.01
N CYS A 205 4.08 -3.08 -14.73
CA CYS A 205 2.69 -3.23 -14.28
C CYS A 205 1.76 -2.17 -14.92
N LEU A 206 2.24 -0.94 -15.10
CA LEU A 206 1.48 0.11 -15.79
C LEU A 206 1.26 -0.23 -17.26
N ALA A 207 2.31 -0.65 -17.97
CA ALA A 207 2.19 -1.10 -19.37
C ALA A 207 1.25 -2.30 -19.49
N ALA A 208 1.36 -3.27 -18.59
CA ALA A 208 0.47 -4.41 -18.50
C ALA A 208 -0.99 -3.99 -18.29
N SER A 209 -1.23 -2.99 -17.43
CA SER A 209 -2.58 -2.48 -17.17
C SER A 209 -3.24 -1.92 -18.42
N LEU A 210 -2.49 -1.17 -19.23
CA LEU A 210 -2.96 -0.67 -20.52
C LEU A 210 -3.30 -1.80 -21.51
N LEU A 211 -2.49 -2.86 -21.55
CA LEU A 211 -2.76 -4.04 -22.37
C LEU A 211 -4.01 -4.79 -21.89
N MET A 212 -4.18 -4.93 -20.58
CA MET A 212 -5.35 -5.58 -19.98
C MET A 212 -6.65 -4.80 -20.25
N CYS A 213 -6.58 -3.46 -20.33
CA CYS A 213 -7.73 -2.64 -20.73
C CYS A 213 -8.21 -2.95 -22.16
N ALA A 214 -7.38 -3.57 -23.00
CA ALA A 214 -7.77 -3.95 -24.36
C ALA A 214 -8.65 -5.20 -24.45
N ARG A 215 -9.05 -5.79 -23.31
CA ARG A 215 -9.88 -7.00 -23.23
C ARG A 215 -11.15 -6.96 -24.10
N PRO A 216 -11.93 -5.87 -24.20
CA PRO A 216 -13.11 -5.83 -25.06
C PRO A 216 -12.80 -5.98 -26.55
N TRP A 217 -11.58 -5.62 -26.97
CA TRP A 217 -11.17 -5.61 -28.38
C TRP A 217 -10.30 -6.82 -28.76
N SER A 218 -9.44 -7.30 -27.87
CA SER A 218 -8.55 -8.42 -28.14
C SER A 218 -8.19 -9.22 -26.89
N ILE A 219 -8.63 -10.48 -26.87
CA ILE A 219 -8.26 -11.44 -25.81
C ILE A 219 -6.76 -11.72 -25.80
N VAL A 220 -6.09 -11.73 -26.97
CA VAL A 220 -4.66 -12.01 -27.08
C VAL A 220 -3.84 -10.89 -26.42
N VAL A 221 -4.21 -9.63 -26.67
CA VAL A 221 -3.56 -8.47 -26.05
C VAL A 221 -3.78 -8.48 -24.53
N TYR A 222 -4.99 -8.79 -24.09
CA TYR A 222 -5.29 -8.96 -22.67
C TYR A 222 -4.44 -10.06 -22.01
N GLN A 223 -4.30 -11.22 -22.65
CA GLN A 223 -3.46 -12.32 -22.15
C GLN A 223 -1.98 -11.93 -22.10
N ALA A 224 -1.48 -11.23 -23.11
CA ALA A 224 -0.14 -10.65 -23.07
C ALA A 224 0.01 -9.67 -21.88
N GLY A 225 -1.00 -8.85 -21.63
CA GLY A 225 -1.08 -7.98 -20.45
C GLY A 225 -0.96 -8.75 -19.13
N LEU A 226 -1.64 -9.88 -18.98
CA LEU A 226 -1.52 -10.73 -17.79
C LEU A 226 -0.08 -11.23 -17.56
N TRP A 227 0.59 -11.67 -18.62
CA TRP A 227 1.99 -12.11 -18.54
C TRP A 227 2.95 -10.97 -18.19
N VAL A 228 2.76 -9.79 -18.78
CA VAL A 228 3.57 -8.60 -18.47
C VAL A 228 3.32 -8.15 -17.03
N MET A 229 2.07 -8.22 -16.54
CA MET A 229 1.71 -7.92 -15.14
C MET A 229 2.47 -8.85 -14.19
N LEU A 230 2.45 -10.16 -14.48
CA LEU A 230 3.15 -11.16 -13.68
C LEU A 230 4.66 -10.91 -13.65
N ALA A 231 5.27 -10.55 -14.78
CA ALA A 231 6.70 -10.21 -14.85
C ALA A 231 7.02 -8.95 -14.03
N GLY A 232 6.20 -7.90 -14.13
CA GLY A 232 6.35 -6.68 -13.31
C GLY A 232 6.25 -6.96 -11.82
N LEU A 233 5.26 -7.76 -11.41
CA LEU A 233 5.09 -8.23 -10.04
C LEU A 233 6.29 -9.04 -9.55
N ALA A 234 6.84 -9.93 -10.37
CA ALA A 234 8.02 -10.71 -10.02
C ALA A 234 9.24 -9.81 -9.76
N VAL A 235 9.47 -8.79 -10.60
CA VAL A 235 10.54 -7.82 -10.38
C VAL A 235 10.34 -7.06 -9.06
N MET A 236 9.13 -6.53 -8.81
CA MET A 236 8.84 -5.80 -7.57
C MET A 236 8.97 -6.69 -6.33
N SER A 237 8.50 -7.94 -6.42
CA SER A 237 8.43 -8.85 -5.27
C SER A 237 9.76 -9.51 -4.94
N LEU A 238 10.64 -9.73 -5.92
CA LEU A 238 11.85 -10.54 -5.72
C LEU A 238 13.14 -9.74 -5.56
N HIS A 239 13.15 -8.46 -5.96
CA HIS A 239 14.40 -7.72 -6.03
C HIS A 239 15.13 -7.57 -4.68
N HIS A 240 14.40 -7.48 -3.56
CA HIS A 240 14.99 -7.31 -2.24
C HIS A 240 15.73 -8.56 -1.74
N PHE A 241 15.44 -9.75 -2.32
CA PHE A 241 16.17 -10.97 -1.97
C PHE A 241 17.60 -11.00 -2.52
N PHE A 242 17.91 -10.24 -3.59
CA PHE A 242 19.27 -10.20 -4.14
C PHE A 242 20.28 -9.48 -3.24
N GLY A 243 19.82 -8.72 -2.25
CA GLY A 243 20.66 -8.05 -1.25
C GLY A 243 20.40 -8.51 0.18
N ALA A 244 19.63 -9.59 0.38
CA ALA A 244 19.22 -10.02 1.70
C ALA A 244 20.42 -10.48 2.54
N ARG A 245 20.46 -10.01 3.79
CA ARG A 245 21.43 -10.46 4.80
C ARG A 245 20.69 -11.24 5.87
N VAL A 246 21.13 -12.46 6.15
CA VAL A 246 20.56 -13.29 7.21
C VAL A 246 21.26 -12.94 8.51
N LEU A 247 20.54 -12.33 9.44
CA LEU A 247 21.02 -12.10 10.81
C LEU A 247 20.55 -13.27 11.67
N VAL A 248 21.47 -14.17 12.02
CA VAL A 248 21.20 -15.21 13.02
C VAL A 248 21.72 -14.67 14.36
N ALA A 249 20.80 -14.21 15.21
CA ALA A 249 21.16 -13.87 16.58
C ALA A 249 21.39 -15.17 17.36
N GLU A 250 22.55 -15.34 17.98
CA GLU A 250 22.74 -16.37 18.99
C GLU A 250 21.87 -16.02 20.20
N ALA A 251 20.96 -16.93 20.57
CA ALA A 251 20.00 -16.76 21.67
C ALA A 251 20.67 -16.34 23.01
N ALA A 252 21.97 -16.56 23.16
CA ALA A 252 22.76 -16.16 24.32
C ALA A 252 23.04 -14.65 24.44
N THR A 253 22.86 -13.86 23.36
CA THR A 253 23.19 -12.42 23.33
C THR A 253 22.01 -11.48 23.54
N CYS A 254 20.78 -12.00 23.65
CA CYS A 254 19.65 -11.23 24.15
C CYS A 254 19.76 -11.07 25.67
N GLY A 255 20.69 -10.22 26.11
CA GLY A 255 20.79 -9.81 27.50
C GLY A 255 19.44 -9.28 27.99
N PRO A 256 19.13 -9.42 29.29
CA PRO A 256 17.89 -8.89 29.86
C PRO A 256 17.78 -7.40 29.51
N LEU A 257 16.64 -7.01 28.94
CA LEU A 257 16.30 -5.62 28.63
C LEU A 257 16.70 -4.77 29.85
N ALA A 258 17.66 -3.86 29.67
CA ALA A 258 18.01 -2.92 30.71
C ALA A 258 16.71 -2.27 31.20
N LYS A 259 16.46 -2.32 32.52
CA LYS A 259 15.26 -1.73 33.11
C LYS A 259 15.08 -0.32 32.53
N PRO A 260 13.88 0.04 32.06
CA PRO A 260 13.64 1.39 31.58
C PRO A 260 14.09 2.35 32.67
N ALA A 261 15.03 3.23 32.33
CA ALA A 261 15.52 4.22 33.26
C ALA A 261 14.31 5.01 33.77
N THR A 262 13.98 4.86 35.05
CA THR A 262 12.94 5.62 35.75
C THR A 262 13.39 7.06 35.98
N GLY A 263 14.00 7.69 34.97
CA GLY A 263 14.27 9.11 34.91
C GLY A 263 13.07 9.78 34.26
N GLY A 264 12.12 10.22 35.08
CA GLY A 264 11.11 11.18 34.61
C GLY A 264 11.79 12.40 33.98
N PRO A 265 11.11 13.11 33.05
CA PRO A 265 11.66 14.32 32.45
C PRO A 265 11.99 15.32 33.56
N GLY A 266 13.28 15.61 33.73
CA GLY A 266 13.74 16.71 34.58
C GLY A 266 13.14 18.03 34.06
N PRO A 267 12.89 19.00 34.94
CA PRO A 267 12.31 20.27 34.56
C PRO A 267 13.20 20.95 33.51
N ILE A 268 12.57 21.40 32.42
CA ILE A 268 13.18 22.21 31.37
C ILE A 268 13.68 23.50 32.04
N SER A 269 14.98 23.56 32.33
CA SER A 269 15.64 24.79 32.74
C SER A 269 15.79 25.66 31.49
N GLY A 270 14.94 26.69 31.40
CA GLY A 270 15.03 27.68 30.34
C GLY A 270 16.26 28.56 30.56
N SER A 271 17.25 28.43 29.69
CA SER A 271 18.30 29.43 29.52
C SER A 271 17.77 30.54 28.61
N ASN A 272 17.36 31.65 29.21
CA ASN A 272 17.24 32.94 28.54
C ASN A 272 18.65 33.42 28.14
N GLU A 273 19.10 33.14 26.91
CA GLU A 273 20.17 33.93 26.32
C GLU A 273 19.56 35.14 25.61
N LYS A 274 19.79 36.30 26.21
CA LYS A 274 19.57 37.62 25.61
C LYS A 274 20.54 37.78 24.44
N GLU A 275 19.99 37.91 23.25
CA GLU A 275 20.70 38.40 22.07
C GLU A 275 20.92 39.90 22.23
N GLU A 276 22.14 40.30 22.59
CA GLU A 276 22.54 41.70 22.70
C GLU A 276 23.06 42.20 21.35
N LYS A 277 22.34 43.20 20.84
CA LYS A 277 22.61 44.04 19.68
C LYS A 277 24.09 44.50 19.61
N HIS A 278 24.71 44.36 18.44
CA HIS A 278 25.84 45.21 18.05
C HIS A 278 25.59 45.84 16.68
N GLU A 279 25.33 47.15 16.73
CA GLU A 279 25.40 48.07 15.59
C GLU A 279 26.87 48.45 15.34
N ARG A 280 27.32 48.34 14.09
CA ARG A 280 28.33 49.20 13.47
C ARG A 280 27.97 49.42 12.02
#